data_AF-A0A352WUD2-F1
#
_entry.id   AF-A0A352WUD2-F1
#
_cell.length_a   1.000
_cell.length_b   1.000
_cell.length_c   1.000
_cell.angle_alpha   90.00
_cell.angle_beta   90.00
_cell.angle_gamma   90.00
#
_symmetry.space_group_name_H-M   'P 1'
#
loop_
_entity.id
_entity.type
_entity.pdbx_description
1 polymer ?
#
loop_
_entity_poly.entity_id
_entity_poly.type
_entity_poly.pdbx_seq_one_letter_code
_entity_poly.pdbx_strand_id
1 'polypeptide(L)'
;VVEGFKDEAVNAIHHVRWIPAWGESRIESMVKDRADWCISRQRTWGVPIPIFYCADCKKTIISKKAIDRIAVLFEKEGSNAWYKYSPREMIGDLAVCDACGSTDLEKETDIMDVWFD
;
A
#
# COMPACT_ATOMS: atom_id res chain seq x y z
N VAL A 1 -4.01 -2.90 10.76
CA VAL A 1 -3.85 -4.25 11.35
C VAL A 1 -5.03 -5.08 10.89
N VAL A 2 -4.79 -6.33 10.49
CA VAL A 2 -5.85 -7.25 10.00
C VAL A 2 -6.98 -7.43 11.03
N GLU A 3 -6.65 -7.31 12.31
CA GLU A 3 -7.59 -7.39 13.44
C GLU A 3 -8.76 -6.40 13.33
N GLY A 4 -8.55 -5.21 12.75
CA GLY A 4 -9.58 -4.16 12.68
C GLY A 4 -10.77 -4.46 11.76
N PHE A 5 -10.67 -5.47 10.89
CA PHE A 5 -11.73 -5.85 9.96
C PHE A 5 -11.95 -7.38 9.89
N LYS A 6 -11.36 -8.13 10.83
CA LYS A 6 -11.40 -9.60 10.84
C LYS A 6 -12.83 -10.13 10.94
N ASP A 7 -13.63 -9.58 11.84
CA ASP A 7 -15.01 -10.02 12.06
C ASP A 7 -15.91 -9.73 10.85
N GLU A 8 -15.71 -8.57 10.21
CA GLU A 8 -16.41 -8.23 8.96
C GLU A 8 -16.06 -9.21 7.83
N ALA A 9 -14.77 -9.57 7.71
CA ALA A 9 -14.32 -10.54 6.73
C ALA A 9 -14.89 -11.95 6.98
N VAL A 10 -14.95 -12.40 8.25
CA VAL A 10 -15.58 -13.66 8.64
C VAL A 10 -17.08 -13.65 8.32
N ASN A 11 -17.78 -12.56 8.63
CA ASN A 11 -19.20 -12.45 8.30
C ASN A 11 -19.45 -12.49 6.79
N ALA A 12 -18.60 -11.84 6.00
CA ALA A 12 -18.69 -11.86 4.53
C ALA A 12 -18.56 -13.28 3.95
N ILE A 13 -17.76 -14.16 4.56
CA ILE A 13 -17.58 -15.56 4.12
C ILE A 13 -18.92 -16.31 4.12
N HIS A 14 -19.79 -16.09 5.11
CA HIS A 14 -21.08 -16.75 5.24
C HIS A 14 -22.11 -16.31 4.18
N HIS A 15 -21.86 -15.19 3.50
CA HIS A 15 -22.72 -14.69 2.42
C HIS A 15 -22.28 -15.15 1.03
N VAL A 16 -21.21 -15.96 0.95
CA VAL A 16 -20.70 -16.53 -0.31
C VAL A 16 -21.25 -17.93 -0.51
N ARG A 17 -21.59 -18.29 -1.76
CA ARG A 17 -21.94 -19.67 -2.11
C ARG A 17 -20.67 -20.50 -2.33
N TRP A 18 -20.42 -21.47 -1.46
CA TRP A 18 -19.27 -22.36 -1.53
C TRP A 18 -19.57 -23.66 -2.26
N ILE A 19 -18.76 -23.98 -3.27
CA ILE A 19 -18.81 -25.26 -3.99
C ILE A 19 -17.37 -25.79 -4.10
N PRO A 20 -17.03 -26.89 -3.41
CA PRO A 20 -17.84 -27.65 -2.44
C PRO A 20 -18.04 -26.91 -1.09
N ALA A 21 -19.07 -27.32 -0.33
CA ALA A 21 -19.47 -26.63 0.91
C ALA A 21 -18.37 -26.54 1.98
N TRP A 22 -17.48 -27.53 2.06
CA TRP A 22 -16.38 -27.51 3.04
C TRP A 22 -15.40 -26.35 2.84
N GLY A 23 -15.40 -25.70 1.67
CA GLY A 23 -14.57 -24.53 1.39
C GLY A 23 -14.83 -23.37 2.36
N GLU A 24 -16.07 -23.22 2.80
CA GLU A 24 -16.48 -22.19 3.78
C GLU A 24 -15.70 -22.32 5.08
N SER A 25 -15.81 -23.48 5.75
CA SER A 25 -15.14 -23.71 7.03
C SER A 25 -13.61 -23.61 6.91
N ARG A 26 -13.04 -23.98 5.76
CA ARG A 26 -11.60 -23.86 5.52
C ARG A 26 -11.15 -22.41 5.46
N ILE A 27 -11.84 -21.55 4.70
CA ILE A 27 -11.46 -20.14 4.60
C ILE A 27 -11.74 -19.41 5.92
N GLU A 28 -12.83 -19.75 6.60
CA GLU A 28 -13.22 -19.15 7.87
C GLU A 28 -12.15 -19.38 8.93
N SER A 29 -11.68 -20.62 9.09
CA SER A 29 -10.58 -20.95 10.00
C SER A 29 -9.31 -20.19 9.63
N MET A 30 -8.95 -20.14 8.35
CA MET A 30 -7.77 -19.42 7.89
C MET A 30 -7.84 -17.92 8.23
N VAL A 31 -8.99 -17.27 8.05
CA VAL A 31 -9.17 -15.83 8.33
C VAL A 31 -9.15 -15.54 9.83
N LYS A 32 -9.79 -16.39 10.65
CA LYS A 32 -9.78 -16.24 12.12
C LYS A 32 -8.37 -16.28 12.70
N ASP A 33 -7.57 -17.23 12.24
CA ASP A 33 -6.20 -17.44 12.73
C ASP A 33 -5.17 -16.53 12.06
N ARG A 34 -5.58 -15.71 11.08
CA ARG A 34 -4.65 -14.86 10.34
C ARG A 34 -4.10 -13.73 11.20
N ALA A 35 -2.77 -13.63 11.21
CA ALA A 35 -2.01 -12.51 11.74
C ALA A 35 -1.89 -11.38 10.71
N ASP A 36 -1.12 -10.34 11.03
CA ASP A 36 -0.86 -9.23 10.12
C ASP A 36 -0.19 -9.68 8.81
N TRP A 37 -0.56 -9.00 7.73
CA TRP A 37 0.00 -9.25 6.41
C TRP A 37 1.20 -8.34 6.16
N CYS A 38 2.38 -8.94 6.05
CA CYS A 38 3.55 -8.25 5.53
C CYS A 38 3.37 -8.02 4.02
N ILE A 39 3.01 -6.79 3.64
CA ILE A 39 2.74 -6.40 2.25
C ILE A 39 3.97 -5.87 1.51
N SER A 40 5.11 -5.62 2.18
CA SER A 40 6.29 -5.07 1.52
C SER A 40 7.26 -6.16 1.07
N ARG A 41 7.93 -5.93 -0.07
CA ARG A 41 8.95 -6.83 -0.63
C ARG A 41 10.13 -6.00 -1.17
N GLN A 42 11.35 -6.40 -0.81
CA GLN A 42 12.59 -5.80 -1.29
C GLN A 42 12.96 -6.35 -2.68
N ARG A 43 12.15 -5.98 -3.68
CA ARG A 43 12.26 -6.43 -5.08
C ARG A 43 12.02 -5.25 -6.01
N THR A 44 12.46 -5.38 -7.25
CA THR A 44 12.37 -4.29 -8.24
C THR A 44 11.20 -4.43 -9.21
N TRP A 45 10.62 -5.63 -9.34
CA TRP A 45 9.53 -5.91 -10.28
C TRP A 45 8.19 -6.10 -9.55
N GLY A 46 7.34 -5.06 -9.61
CA GLY A 46 5.98 -5.04 -9.07
C GLY A 46 5.50 -3.59 -8.83
N VAL A 47 4.38 -3.43 -8.12
CA VAL A 47 3.81 -2.11 -7.82
C VAL A 47 4.58 -1.46 -6.65
N PRO A 48 5.18 -0.28 -6.81
CA PRO A 48 5.87 0.41 -5.71
C PRO A 48 4.92 0.83 -4.60
N ILE A 49 5.38 0.78 -3.35
CA ILE A 49 4.63 1.33 -2.21
C ILE A 49 4.75 2.87 -2.25
N PRO A 50 3.65 3.63 -2.40
CA PRO A 50 3.68 5.07 -2.68
C PRO A 50 3.93 5.91 -1.42
N ILE A 51 5.07 5.72 -0.78
CA ILE A 51 5.50 6.40 0.46
C ILE A 51 6.77 7.18 0.20
N PHE A 52 6.88 8.36 0.81
CA PHE A 52 8.12 9.12 0.85
C PHE A 52 8.65 9.21 2.29
N TYR A 53 9.94 9.44 2.42
CA TYR A 53 10.61 9.72 3.69
C TYR A 53 11.35 11.04 3.59
N CYS A 54 11.33 11.86 4.63
CA CYS A 54 12.18 13.04 4.69
C CYS A 54 13.66 12.61 4.83
N ALA A 55 14.54 13.11 3.95
CA ALA A 55 15.95 12.76 3.98
C ALA A 55 16.63 13.18 5.31
N ASP A 56 16.23 14.34 5.86
CA ASP A 56 16.84 14.95 7.04
C ASP A 56 16.39 14.31 8.37
N CYS A 57 15.08 14.11 8.56
CA CYS A 57 14.53 13.65 9.85
C CYS A 57 13.92 12.25 9.80
N LYS A 58 13.94 11.59 8.63
CA LYS A 58 13.40 10.24 8.38
C LYS A 58 11.91 10.07 8.68
N LYS A 59 11.18 11.17 8.87
CA LYS A 59 9.72 11.14 9.01
C LYS A 59 9.07 10.61 7.73
N THR A 60 8.13 9.70 7.88
CA THR A 60 7.27 9.21 6.80
C THR A 60 6.31 10.32 6.34
N ILE A 61 6.31 10.58 5.03
CA ILE A 61 5.44 11.55 4.37
C ILE A 61 4.43 10.78 3.52
N ILE A 62 3.21 10.68 4.03
CA ILE A 62 2.10 9.99 3.39
C ILE A 62 0.81 10.77 3.64
N SER A 63 0.01 10.96 2.59
CA SER A 63 -1.33 11.56 2.71
C SER A 63 -2.23 11.06 1.59
N LYS A 64 -3.55 11.07 1.83
CA LYS A 64 -4.52 10.69 0.79
C LYS A 64 -4.32 11.51 -0.49
N LYS A 65 -4.10 12.82 -0.38
CA LYS A 65 -3.89 13.70 -1.55
C LYS A 65 -2.63 13.34 -2.34
N ALA A 66 -1.54 12.97 -1.65
CA ALA A 66 -0.32 12.51 -2.31
C ALA A 66 -0.55 11.18 -3.04
N ILE A 67 -1.21 10.22 -2.39
CA ILE A 67 -1.58 8.92 -2.97
C ILE A 67 -2.47 9.12 -4.20
N ASP A 68 -3.51 9.97 -4.11
CA ASP A 68 -4.41 10.25 -5.23
C ASP A 68 -3.64 10.82 -6.44
N ARG A 69 -2.65 11.71 -6.24
CA ARG A 69 -1.81 12.25 -7.32
C ARG A 69 -0.93 11.17 -7.96
N ILE A 70 -0.33 10.30 -7.14
CA ILE A 70 0.47 9.18 -7.63
C ILE A 70 -0.40 8.19 -8.40
N ALA A 71 -1.61 7.90 -7.93
CA ALA A 71 -2.55 7.03 -8.62
C ALA A 71 -2.90 7.56 -10.02
N VAL A 72 -3.20 8.87 -10.14
CA VAL A 72 -3.43 9.51 -11.45
C VAL A 72 -2.19 9.44 -12.36
N LEU A 73 -0.99 9.54 -11.80
CA LEU A 73 0.24 9.40 -12.57
C LEU A 73 0.44 7.94 -13.04
N PHE A 74 0.21 6.96 -12.17
CA PHE A 74 0.29 5.54 -12.48
C PHE A 74 -0.76 5.12 -13.51
N GLU A 75 -1.97 5.68 -13.45
CA GLU A 75 -3.01 5.45 -14.46
C GLU A 75 -2.57 5.89 -15.86
N LYS A 76 -1.81 6.98 -15.96
CA LYS A 76 -1.35 7.55 -17.24
C LYS A 76 -0.10 6.87 -17.79
N GLU A 77 0.87 6.56 -16.94
CA GLU A 77 2.22 6.14 -17.36
C GLU A 77 2.64 4.75 -16.83
N GLY A 78 1.79 4.11 -16.03
CA GLY A 78 2.12 2.88 -15.31
C GLY A 78 2.99 3.12 -14.07
N SER A 79 3.23 2.04 -13.32
CA SER A 79 4.02 2.08 -12.07
C SER A 79 5.49 2.47 -12.28
N ASN A 80 6.01 2.33 -13.51
CA ASN A 80 7.36 2.78 -13.88
C ASN A 80 7.57 4.29 -13.68
N ALA A 81 6.49 5.08 -13.66
CA ALA A 81 6.55 6.50 -13.35
C ALA A 81 7.20 6.77 -11.98
N TRP A 82 7.06 5.86 -11.01
CA TRP A 82 7.68 5.96 -9.69
C TRP A 82 9.20 6.10 -9.77
N TYR A 83 9.85 5.41 -10.71
CA TYR A 83 11.29 5.45 -10.87
C TYR A 83 11.76 6.62 -11.73
N LYS A 84 10.89 7.11 -12.63
CA LYS A 84 11.18 8.17 -13.59
C LYS A 84 11.15 9.58 -12.97
N TYR A 85 10.21 9.84 -12.07
CA TYR A 85 9.96 11.18 -11.54
C TYR A 85 10.50 11.37 -10.11
N SER A 86 10.79 12.63 -9.77
CA SER A 86 11.12 13.06 -8.41
C SER A 86 9.85 13.23 -7.55
N PRO A 87 9.96 13.22 -6.21
CA PRO A 87 8.82 13.51 -5.32
C PRO A 87 8.12 14.83 -5.66
N ARG A 88 8.89 15.88 -5.99
CA ARG A 88 8.32 17.20 -6.36
C ARG A 88 7.51 17.14 -7.65
N GLU A 89 7.93 16.37 -8.65
CA GLU A 89 7.18 16.20 -9.90
C GLU A 89 5.91 15.36 -9.70
N MET A 90 5.95 14.37 -8.80
CA MET A 90 4.81 13.48 -8.54
C MET A 90 3.74 14.11 -7.67
N ILE A 91 4.13 14.79 -6.58
CA ILE A 91 3.20 15.28 -5.57
C ILE A 91 3.28 16.80 -5.34
N GLY A 92 4.04 17.54 -6.15
CA GLY A 92 3.98 19.00 -6.23
C GLY A 92 4.21 19.72 -4.91
N ASP A 93 3.28 20.60 -4.55
CA ASP A 93 3.28 21.38 -3.30
C ASP A 93 3.26 20.51 -2.02
N LEU A 94 2.91 19.24 -2.12
CA LEU A 94 2.91 18.30 -0.99
C LEU A 94 4.30 17.70 -0.71
N ALA A 95 5.31 17.95 -1.57
CA ALA A 95 6.68 17.48 -1.37
C ALA A 95 7.43 18.32 -0.31
N VAL A 96 6.88 18.38 0.91
CA VAL A 96 7.43 19.10 2.06
C VAL A 96 7.22 18.25 3.31
N CYS A 97 8.26 18.11 4.12
CA CYS A 97 8.18 17.47 5.43
C CYS A 97 7.43 18.39 6.41
N ASP A 98 6.33 17.89 6.96
CA ASP A 98 5.50 18.61 7.94
C ASP A 98 6.13 18.74 9.33
N ALA A 99 7.21 18.00 9.62
CA ALA A 99 7.91 18.09 10.91
C ALA A 99 9.08 19.08 10.90
N CYS A 100 9.86 19.16 9.81
CA CYS A 100 11.06 20.00 9.75
C CYS A 100 11.08 21.00 8.59
N GLY A 101 10.07 21.00 7.72
CA GLY A 101 9.98 21.91 6.57
C GLY A 101 10.89 21.55 5.39
N SER A 102 11.66 20.47 5.48
CA SER A 102 12.55 20.03 4.40
C SER A 102 11.78 19.65 3.14
N THR A 103 12.33 19.98 1.98
CA THR A 103 11.84 19.54 0.66
C THR A 103 12.63 18.37 0.11
N ASP A 104 13.66 17.90 0.83
CA ASP A 104 14.45 16.74 0.43
C ASP A 104 13.76 15.46 0.89
N LEU A 105 13.21 14.73 -0.10
CA LEU A 105 12.40 13.54 0.12
C LEU A 105 12.99 12.36 -0.65
N GLU A 106 13.10 11.23 0.04
CA GLU A 106 13.48 9.94 -0.51
C GLU A 106 12.22 9.11 -0.79
N LYS A 107 12.24 8.30 -1.85
CA LYS A 107 11.15 7.39 -2.21
C LYS A 107 11.32 6.06 -1.46
N GLU A 108 10.21 5.45 -1.04
CA GLU A 108 10.20 4.04 -0.69
C GLU A 108 10.65 3.20 -1.90
N THR A 109 11.46 2.18 -1.61
CA THR A 109 12.05 1.28 -2.59
C THR A 109 11.38 -0.09 -2.61
N ASP A 110 10.64 -0.44 -1.55
CA ASP A 110 9.85 -1.65 -1.50
C ASP A 110 8.67 -1.60 -2.49
N ILE A 111 8.34 -2.79 -3.01
CA ILE A 111 7.12 -3.03 -3.78
C ILE A 111 6.07 -3.75 -2.93
N MET A 112 4.83 -3.74 -3.40
CA MET A 112 3.73 -4.50 -2.83
C MET A 112 3.89 -6.00 -3.10
N ASP A 113 3.37 -6.81 -2.19
CA ASP A 113 3.24 -8.25 -2.35
C ASP A 113 2.32 -8.57 -3.54
N VAL A 114 2.69 -9.58 -4.34
CA VAL A 114 1.94 -9.94 -5.56
C VAL A 114 0.52 -10.45 -5.30
N TRP A 115 0.18 -10.79 -4.06
CA TRP A 115 -1.19 -11.12 -3.65
C TRP A 115 -2.04 -9.88 -3.37
N PHE A 116 -1.42 -8.70 -3.32
CA PHE A 116 -2.07 -7.40 -3.17
C PHE A 116 -2.38 -6.77 -4.52
N ASP A 117 -1.51 -6.98 -5.52
CA ASP A 117 -1.73 -6.61 -6.93
C ASP A 117 -3.06 -7.18 -7.45
#